data_AF-A0A7K3ZYE8-F1
#
_entry.id   AF-A0A7K3ZYE8-F1
#
_cell.length_a   1.000
_cell.length_b   1.000
_cell.length_c   1.000
_cell.angle_alpha   90.00
_cell.angle_beta   90.00
_cell.angle_gamma   90.00
#
_symmetry.space_group_name_H-M   'P 1'
#
loop_
_entity.id
_entity.type
_entity.pdbx_description
1 polymer ?
#
loop_
_entity_poly.entity_id
_entity_poly.type
_entity_poly.pdbx_seq_one_letter_code
_entity_poly.pdbx_strand_id
1 'polypeptide(L)'
;GKDNTFFIMDKSELDLISQSLPRFLWSRLRLPLLIEMSPDFGSGSARIQGEAEVEVVSKLLGKDRQYAKQIIIYLPEVKELRRRLPTATQYAFITNLRESGVE
;
A
#
# COMPACT_ATOMS: atom_id res chain seq x y z
N GLY A 1 0.64 15.39 12.34
CA GLY A 1 1.92 14.76 11.92
C GLY A 1 3.07 15.54 12.51
N LYS A 2 4.24 14.91 12.68
CA LYS A 2 5.43 15.49 13.31
C LYS A 2 5.98 16.73 12.55
N ASP A 3 5.64 16.87 11.25
CA ASP A 3 6.27 17.85 10.34
C ASP A 3 5.27 18.73 9.54
N ASN A 4 4.02 18.87 10.00
CA ASN A 4 2.98 19.72 9.37
C ASN A 4 2.63 19.40 7.89
N THR A 5 2.98 18.21 7.39
CA THR A 5 2.59 17.76 6.03
C THR A 5 1.10 17.42 5.97
N PHE A 6 0.37 18.07 5.05
CA PHE A 6 -1.03 17.77 4.76
C PHE A 6 -1.13 16.81 3.57
N PHE A 7 -1.90 15.74 3.73
CA PHE A 7 -2.28 14.87 2.63
C PHE A 7 -3.70 15.22 2.19
N ILE A 8 -3.85 15.74 0.97
CA ILE A 8 -5.15 15.97 0.36
C ILE A 8 -5.52 14.68 -0.37
N MET A 9 -6.64 14.07 0.02
CA MET A 9 -7.16 12.86 -0.59
C MET A 9 -8.56 13.12 -1.16
N ASP A 10 -8.84 12.55 -2.31
CA ASP A 10 -10.14 12.60 -2.94
C ASP A 10 -11.14 11.78 -2.12
N LYS A 11 -12.31 12.37 -1.85
CA LYS A 11 -13.38 11.71 -1.10
C LYS A 11 -13.88 10.46 -1.82
N SER A 12 -13.94 10.46 -3.14
CA SER A 12 -14.38 9.30 -3.94
C SER A 12 -13.44 8.10 -3.80
N GLU A 13 -12.14 8.34 -3.62
CA GLU A 13 -11.16 7.29 -3.31
C GLU A 13 -11.38 6.72 -1.90
N LEU A 14 -11.66 7.58 -0.91
CA LEU A 14 -12.00 7.14 0.44
C LEU A 14 -13.30 6.32 0.48
N ASP A 15 -14.31 6.73 -0.31
CA ASP A 15 -15.56 6.00 -0.44
C ASP A 15 -15.31 4.62 -1.06
N LEU A 16 -14.48 4.52 -2.10
CA LEU A 16 -14.08 3.26 -2.72
C LEU A 16 -13.35 2.34 -1.73
N ILE A 17 -12.42 2.88 -0.95
CA ILE A 17 -11.72 2.15 0.11
C ILE A 17 -12.72 1.61 1.14
N SER A 18 -13.64 2.46 1.62
CA SER A 18 -14.64 2.10 2.63
C SER A 18 -15.57 0.96 2.20
N GLN A 19 -15.86 0.88 0.88
CA GLN A 19 -16.67 -0.20 0.30
C GLN A 19 -15.89 -1.50 0.13
N SER A 20 -14.57 -1.42 -0.01
CA SER A 20 -13.68 -2.58 -0.16
C SER A 20 -13.28 -3.23 1.16
N LEU A 21 -13.46 -2.53 2.29
CA LEU A 21 -12.98 -2.93 3.61
C LEU A 21 -14.12 -3.02 4.64
N PRO A 22 -14.26 -4.13 5.40
CA PRO A 22 -15.20 -4.20 6.51
C PRO A 22 -14.98 -3.09 7.56
N ARG A 23 -16.08 -2.53 8.09
CA ARG A 23 -16.05 -1.39 9.05
C ARG A 23 -15.14 -1.59 10.26
N PHE A 24 -15.04 -2.81 10.77
CA PHE A 24 -14.20 -3.11 11.93
C PHE A 24 -12.69 -3.00 11.67
N LEU A 25 -12.27 -2.98 10.40
CA LEU A 25 -10.87 -2.78 9.99
C LEU A 25 -10.55 -1.30 9.68
N TRP A 26 -11.54 -0.41 9.62
CA TRP A 26 -11.32 0.99 9.24
C TRP A 26 -10.33 1.71 10.17
N SER A 27 -10.37 1.42 11.47
CA SER A 27 -9.45 2.01 12.45
C SER A 27 -8.02 1.49 12.34
N ARG A 28 -7.81 0.37 11.63
CA ARG A 28 -6.49 -0.24 11.42
C ARG A 28 -5.83 0.23 10.13
N LEU A 29 -6.63 0.71 9.18
CA LEU A 29 -6.14 1.19 7.88
C LEU A 29 -5.35 2.48 8.06
N ARG A 30 -4.12 2.50 7.57
CA ARG A 30 -3.29 3.70 7.51
C ARG A 30 -3.33 4.30 6.12
N LEU A 31 -3.54 5.62 6.08
CA LEU A 31 -3.54 6.40 4.87
C LEU A 31 -2.39 7.43 4.89
N PRO A 32 -1.77 7.71 3.72
CA PRO A 32 -2.00 7.03 2.44
C PRO A 32 -1.51 5.56 2.45
N LEU A 33 -2.11 4.71 1.60
CA LEU A 33 -1.67 3.34 1.39
C LEU A 33 -0.25 3.34 0.82
N LEU A 34 0.68 2.71 1.53
CA LEU A 34 2.08 2.68 1.12
C LEU A 34 2.35 1.55 0.13
N ILE A 35 2.86 1.92 -1.04
CA ILE A 35 3.38 1.03 -2.08
C ILE A 35 4.89 0.95 -1.90
N GLU A 36 5.35 -0.09 -1.22
CA GLU A 36 6.76 -0.23 -0.87
C GLU A 36 7.56 -0.81 -2.03
N MET A 37 8.57 -0.08 -2.48
CA MET A 37 9.48 -0.52 -3.53
C MET A 37 10.85 -0.79 -2.92
N SER A 38 11.36 -2.00 -3.12
CA SER A 38 12.71 -2.40 -2.71
C SER A 38 13.34 -3.28 -3.78
N PRO A 39 14.65 -3.15 -4.05
CA PRO A 39 15.38 -4.08 -4.90
C PRO A 39 15.25 -5.54 -4.43
N ASP A 40 15.05 -5.75 -3.12
CA ASP A 40 14.97 -7.09 -2.52
C ASP A 40 13.68 -7.85 -2.87
N PHE A 41 12.64 -7.16 -3.37
CA PHE A 41 11.39 -7.81 -3.82
C PHE A 41 11.45 -8.32 -5.26
N GLY A 42 12.55 -8.05 -5.97
CA GLY A 42 12.71 -8.31 -7.39
C GLY A 42 12.27 -7.13 -8.27
N SER A 43 12.83 -7.07 -9.48
CA SER A 43 12.59 -5.99 -10.43
C SER A 43 11.10 -5.84 -10.76
N GLY A 44 10.54 -4.66 -10.49
CA GLY A 44 9.14 -4.37 -10.80
C GLY A 44 8.12 -4.95 -9.81
N SER A 45 8.58 -5.43 -8.66
CA SER A 45 7.73 -5.83 -7.54
C SER A 45 7.58 -4.68 -6.54
N ALA A 46 6.41 -4.61 -5.93
CA ALA A 46 6.14 -3.76 -4.78
C ALA A 46 5.44 -4.58 -3.69
N ARG A 47 5.61 -4.16 -2.44
CA ARG A 47 4.96 -4.76 -1.28
C ARG A 47 3.92 -3.81 -0.72
N ILE A 48 2.78 -4.38 -0.33
CA ILE A 48 1.81 -3.71 0.54
C ILE A 48 1.87 -4.41 1.89
N GLN A 49 1.92 -3.63 2.98
CA GLN A 49 2.00 -4.14 4.35
C GLN A 49 0.79 -3.71 5.17
N GLY A 50 0.31 -4.62 6.01
CA GLY A 50 -0.80 -4.44 6.92
C GLY A 50 -2.06 -5.19 6.46
N GLU A 51 -2.78 -5.75 7.43
CA GLU A 51 -3.96 -6.59 7.16
C GLU A 51 -5.08 -5.81 6.44
N ALA A 52 -5.35 -4.58 6.88
CA ALA A 52 -6.40 -3.74 6.29
C ALA A 52 -6.01 -3.26 4.88
N GLU A 53 -4.73 -2.92 4.70
CA GLU A 53 -4.15 -2.47 3.43
C GLU A 53 -4.15 -3.60 2.39
N VAL A 54 -3.75 -4.81 2.80
CA VAL A 54 -3.81 -6.02 1.97
C VAL A 54 -5.25 -6.32 1.56
N GLU A 55 -6.21 -6.22 2.49
CA GLU A 55 -7.63 -6.46 2.18
C GLU A 55 -8.14 -5.51 1.10
N VAL A 56 -7.90 -4.19 1.25
CA VAL A 56 -8.28 -3.17 0.27
C VAL A 56 -7.66 -3.49 -1.09
N VAL A 57 -6.35 -3.73 -1.13
CA VAL A 57 -5.62 -3.95 -2.38
C VAL A 57 -6.06 -5.25 -3.06
N SER A 58 -6.22 -6.35 -2.31
CA SER A 58 -6.74 -7.61 -2.86
C SER A 58 -8.13 -7.42 -3.46
N LYS A 59 -9.03 -6.73 -2.75
CA LYS A 59 -10.39 -6.48 -3.23
C LYS A 59 -10.42 -5.62 -4.50
N LEU A 60 -9.60 -4.57 -4.56
CA LEU A 60 -9.53 -3.68 -5.73
C LEU A 60 -8.89 -4.34 -6.95
N LEU A 61 -7.89 -5.19 -6.74
CA LEU A 61 -7.20 -5.91 -7.83
C LEU A 61 -7.87 -7.23 -8.20
N GLY A 62 -8.95 -7.63 -7.52
CA GLY A 62 -9.63 -8.90 -7.76
C GLY A 62 -8.75 -10.11 -7.42
N LYS A 63 -7.84 -9.97 -6.46
CA LYS A 63 -7.02 -11.06 -5.94
C LYS A 63 -7.72 -11.75 -4.77
N ASP A 64 -7.48 -13.04 -4.61
CA ASP A 64 -8.00 -13.77 -3.46
C ASP A 64 -7.52 -13.15 -2.14
N ARG A 65 -8.41 -13.22 -1.15
CA ARG A 65 -8.14 -12.71 0.20
C ARG A 65 -6.99 -13.51 0.80
N GLN A 66 -5.84 -12.87 0.91
CA GLN A 66 -4.75 -13.42 1.70
C GLN A 66 -4.94 -12.94 3.14
N TYR A 67 -5.13 -13.87 4.10
CA TYR A 67 -4.98 -13.59 5.54
C TYR A 67 -3.49 -13.37 5.89
N ALA A 68 -2.79 -12.65 5.02
CA ALA A 68 -1.39 -12.33 5.15
C ALA A 68 -1.26 -10.87 5.57
N LYS A 69 -0.25 -10.60 6.40
CA LYS A 69 0.09 -9.21 6.79
C LYS A 69 0.80 -8.44 5.68
N GLN A 70 1.04 -9.07 4.54
CA GLN A 70 1.69 -8.44 3.38
C GLN A 70 1.29 -9.16 2.09
N ILE A 71 1.34 -8.44 0.97
CA ILE A 71 1.19 -9.00 -0.38
C ILE A 71 2.23 -8.37 -1.31
N ILE A 72 2.77 -9.17 -2.23
CA ILE A 72 3.58 -8.69 -3.34
C ILE A 72 2.69 -8.45 -4.55
N ILE A 73 2.79 -7.27 -5.13
CA ILE A 73 2.13 -6.87 -6.37
C ILE A 73 3.18 -6.44 -7.39
N TYR A 74 2.89 -6.62 -8.66
CA TYR A 74 3.79 -6.31 -9.77
C TYR A 74 3.40 -5.02 -10.47
N LEU A 75 4.26 -4.50 -11.34
CA LEU A 75 4.03 -3.25 -12.07
C LEU A 75 2.63 -3.07 -12.69
N PRO A 76 2.00 -4.08 -13.34
CA PRO A 76 0.64 -3.92 -13.86
C PRO A 76 -0.39 -3.61 -12.77
N GLU A 77 -0.26 -4.28 -11.62
CA GLU A 77 -1.14 -4.15 -10.47
C GLU A 77 -0.89 -2.84 -9.72
N VAL A 78 0.36 -2.42 -9.62
CA VAL A 78 0.73 -1.09 -9.10
C VAL A 78 0.11 0.02 -9.96
N LYS A 79 0.18 -0.11 -11.29
CA LYS A 79 -0.45 0.85 -12.21
C LYS A 79 -1.96 0.90 -12.02
N GLU A 80 -2.61 -0.26 -11.94
CA GLU A 80 -4.06 -0.34 -11.73
C GLU A 80 -4.47 0.22 -10.37
N LEU A 81 -3.73 -0.08 -9.30
CA LEU A 81 -3.98 0.46 -7.97
C LEU A 81 -3.89 1.99 -7.98
N ARG A 82 -2.85 2.56 -8.58
CA ARG A 82 -2.69 4.03 -8.69
C ARG A 82 -3.69 4.70 -9.61
N ARG A 83 -4.23 3.99 -10.60
CA ARG A 83 -5.31 4.49 -11.45
C ARG A 83 -6.61 4.63 -10.64
N ARG A 84 -6.85 3.72 -9.69
CA ARG A 84 -8.04 3.73 -8.82
C ARG A 84 -7.91 4.67 -7.64
N LEU A 85 -6.71 4.75 -7.05
CA LEU A 85 -6.43 5.50 -5.82
C LEU A 85 -5.24 6.47 -6.00
N PRO A 86 -5.33 7.47 -6.89
CA PRO A 86 -4.20 8.36 -7.20
C PRO A 86 -3.75 9.25 -6.04
N THR A 87 -4.64 9.63 -5.11
CA THR A 87 -4.33 10.51 -3.97
C THR A 87 -4.27 9.78 -2.63
N ALA A 88 -4.91 8.62 -2.52
CA ALA A 88 -4.92 7.77 -1.33
C ALA A 88 -3.80 6.71 -1.33
N THR A 89 -2.86 6.76 -2.29
CA THR A 89 -1.67 5.89 -2.32
C THR A 89 -0.38 6.70 -2.42
N GLN A 90 0.71 6.17 -1.87
CA GLN A 90 2.03 6.79 -1.92
C GLN A 90 3.13 5.74 -2.09
N TYR A 91 4.16 6.04 -2.88
CA TYR A 91 5.33 5.19 -2.95
C TYR A 91 6.24 5.38 -1.74
N ALA A 92 6.72 4.27 -1.18
CA ALA A 92 7.76 4.24 -0.17
C ALA A 92 8.96 3.47 -0.73
N PHE A 93 10.05 4.16 -1.05
CA PHE A 93 11.28 3.51 -1.49
C PHE A 93 12.06 3.06 -0.27
N ILE A 94 12.14 1.74 -0.07
CA ILE A 94 12.87 1.14 1.04
C ILE A 94 14.26 0.77 0.52
N THR A 95 15.26 1.50 1.00
CA THR A 95 16.65 1.09 0.86
C THR A 95 17.02 0.36 2.14
N ASN A 96 17.37 -0.92 2.02
CA ASN A 96 18.16 -1.55 3.06
C ASN A 96 19.56 -0.96 2.91
N LEU A 97 19.88 0.09 3.67
CA LEU A 97 21.27 0.36 3.98
C LEU A 97 21.74 -0.88 4.74
N ARG A 98 22.36 -1.83 4.03
CA ARG A 98 23.29 -2.73 4.70
C ARG A 98 24.31 -1.78 5.31
N GLU A 99 24.31 -1.62 6.64
CA GLU A 99 25.54 -1.24 7.30
C GLU A 99 26.53 -2.31 6.87
N SER A 100 27.39 -1.96 5.92
CA SER A 100 28.54 -2.77 5.57
C SER A 100 29.33 -2.87 6.86
N GLY A 101 29.08 -3.95 7.60
CA GLY A 101 29.89 -4.36 8.72
C GLY A 101 31.33 -4.35 8.23
N VAL A 102 32.10 -3.45 8.82
CA VAL A 102 33.56 -3.47 8.76
C VAL A 102 33.99 -4.79 9.41
N GLU A 103 34.46 -5.73 8.61
CA GLU A 103 35.43 -6.76 9.00
C GLU A 103 36.46 -6.92 7.87
#